data_AF-A0A6A7AND0-F1
#
_entry.id   AF-A0A6A7AND0-F1
#
_cell.length_a   1.000
_cell.length_b   1.000
_cell.length_c   1.000
_cell.angle_alpha   90.00
_cell.angle_beta   90.00
_cell.angle_gamma   90.00
#
_symmetry.space_group_name_H-M   'P 1'
#
loop_
_entity.id
_entity.type
_entity.pdbx_description
1 polymer ?
#
loop_
_entity_poly.entity_id
_entity_poly.type
_entity_poly.pdbx_seq_one_letter_code
_entity_poly.pdbx_strand_id
1 'polypeptide(L)'
;MATAPDNKNVPHSHRLPTTHREVQRTFTKLSRQSLVSLAQQWLSKKNRDFCKPYLLSDRNDAEDEDDEEIYEPAQSYEELQETYRELATRKGGRREVLDRILEGDWRTGISMYQLATAEIQYLLDHPNALRWTAKRLTKIANVRSAVTDMEVTNDSDHLPRFQAQTFMSNLARELTPLMKAHYLMTRIKTSPMTILRVYIHDSPYSTESSLAADTSSTDSAKAVFFVWPNGSPFVYSSLATLTGQVVGDDGRHLRDMVQQAIPKAFSRPSARYQLTSTNFTTKSLDALLTYRGPGKSNAATGGWSIFQDHSFSQNALDFITTQRGDGRDKVGAEKNTSNGVTKPGPGRPKRVAESTETPEAKRRKAVAAGRFGTSAQADDGQGLERFEVRIDDSFPSAEGRETVEGDTSNLEARTNTKTKKGRPSLLDRTAEDLEQIQSEEGWVPNVRVSFQGTHVFAGIRQLVEEGLVDGEKMPGWMTGEAGVTIGAVKEGRIRSKGGVPGI
;
A
#
# COMPACT_ATOMS: atom_id res chain seq x y z
N MET A 1 12.77 -0.30 42.31
CA MET A 1 14.12 0.20 41.94
C MET A 1 13.98 1.03 40.67
N ALA A 2 14.45 2.28 40.66
CA ALA A 2 14.45 3.09 39.45
C ALA A 2 15.52 2.57 38.48
N THR A 3 15.10 2.04 37.34
CA THR A 3 16.00 1.52 36.30
C THR A 3 16.68 2.69 35.60
N ALA A 4 18.01 2.64 35.43
CA ALA A 4 18.73 3.67 34.70
C ALA A 4 18.30 3.70 33.22
N PRO A 5 18.34 4.88 32.55
CA PRO A 5 18.12 4.96 31.11
C PRO A 5 19.14 4.08 30.37
N ASP A 6 18.68 3.24 29.46
CA ASP A 6 19.53 2.39 28.63
C ASP A 6 19.36 2.71 27.14
N ASN A 7 20.40 2.46 26.34
CA ASN A 7 20.34 2.64 24.88
C ASN A 7 19.89 1.35 24.18
N LYS A 8 18.98 0.59 24.77
CA LYS A 8 18.47 -0.65 24.19
C LYS A 8 17.09 -0.44 23.59
N ASN A 9 16.81 -1.22 22.55
CA ASN A 9 15.48 -1.30 21.97
C ASN A 9 14.52 -1.99 22.94
N VAL A 10 13.23 -1.71 22.79
CA VAL A 10 12.20 -2.38 23.58
C VAL A 10 12.14 -3.85 23.15
N PRO A 11 12.35 -4.82 24.06
CA PRO A 11 12.31 -6.25 23.76
C PRO A 11 10.88 -6.74 23.45
N HIS A 12 10.80 -7.88 22.78
CA HIS A 12 9.54 -8.55 22.43
C HIS A 12 8.70 -8.97 23.64
N SER A 13 9.34 -9.28 24.76
CA SER A 13 8.71 -9.80 25.97
C SER A 13 8.02 -8.72 26.82
N HIS A 14 8.33 -7.44 26.63
CA HIS A 14 7.69 -6.37 27.41
C HIS A 14 6.19 -6.35 27.16
N ARG A 15 5.42 -6.22 28.25
CA ARG A 15 3.96 -6.24 28.22
C ARG A 15 3.36 -4.86 28.35
N LEU A 16 2.25 -4.69 27.65
CA LEU A 16 1.29 -3.63 27.88
C LEU A 16 0.11 -4.20 28.68
N PRO A 17 -0.46 -3.42 29.61
CA PRO A 17 -1.70 -3.80 30.28
C PRO A 17 -2.80 -4.10 29.26
N THR A 18 -3.68 -5.03 29.59
CA THR A 18 -4.80 -5.41 28.71
C THR A 18 -5.77 -4.24 28.51
N THR A 19 -5.84 -3.31 29.47
CA THR A 19 -6.61 -2.06 29.40
C THR A 19 -5.98 -0.97 28.52
N HIS A 20 -4.73 -1.14 28.10
CA HIS A 20 -4.02 -0.14 27.29
C HIS A 20 -4.76 0.12 25.97
N ARG A 21 -4.89 1.40 25.59
CA ARG A 21 -5.70 1.83 24.43
C ARG A 21 -5.35 1.08 23.15
N GLU A 22 -4.06 0.92 22.85
CA GLU A 22 -3.60 0.24 21.63
C GLU A 22 -3.95 -1.25 21.59
N VAL A 23 -3.93 -1.91 22.75
CA VAL A 23 -4.33 -3.32 22.89
C VAL A 23 -5.82 -3.44 22.62
N GLN A 24 -6.64 -2.66 23.33
CA GLN A 24 -8.09 -2.65 23.15
C GLN A 24 -8.48 -2.30 21.71
N ARG A 25 -7.87 -1.26 21.13
CA ARG A 25 -8.13 -0.79 19.77
C ARG A 25 -7.81 -1.82 18.70
N THR A 26 -6.74 -2.59 18.88
CA THR A 26 -6.28 -3.58 17.89
C THR A 26 -7.10 -4.86 17.99
N PHE A 27 -7.23 -5.42 19.20
CA PHE A 27 -7.85 -6.73 19.40
C PHE A 27 -9.36 -6.72 19.16
N THR A 28 -10.05 -5.61 19.45
CA THR A 28 -11.49 -5.47 19.19
C THR A 28 -11.85 -5.50 17.70
N LYS A 29 -10.90 -5.21 16.81
CA LYS A 29 -11.11 -5.16 15.35
C LYS A 29 -10.77 -6.46 14.64
N LEU A 30 -10.10 -7.39 15.32
CA LEU A 30 -9.71 -8.66 14.73
C LEU A 30 -10.92 -9.59 14.59
N SER A 31 -10.93 -10.37 13.51
CA SER A 31 -11.92 -11.42 13.34
C SER A 31 -11.73 -12.52 14.38
N ARG A 32 -12.77 -13.31 14.66
CA ARG A 32 -12.68 -14.48 15.53
C ARG A 32 -11.58 -15.45 15.04
N GLN A 33 -11.52 -15.68 13.73
CA GLN A 33 -10.54 -16.59 13.14
C GLN A 33 -9.10 -16.08 13.34
N SER A 34 -8.91 -14.78 13.15
CA SER A 34 -7.61 -14.12 13.33
C SER A 34 -7.15 -14.20 14.79
N LEU A 35 -8.05 -13.98 15.75
CA LEU A 35 -7.75 -14.12 17.19
C LEU A 35 -7.31 -15.54 17.54
N VAL A 36 -8.06 -16.55 17.11
CA VAL A 36 -7.71 -17.97 17.38
C VAL A 36 -6.38 -18.34 16.72
N SER A 37 -6.17 -17.95 15.46
CA SER A 37 -4.94 -18.22 14.73
C SER A 37 -3.73 -17.57 15.40
N LEU A 38 -3.86 -16.33 15.89
CA LEU A 38 -2.82 -15.62 16.61
C LEU A 38 -2.50 -16.30 17.95
N ALA A 39 -3.51 -16.68 18.73
CA ALA A 39 -3.31 -17.40 19.98
C ALA A 39 -2.52 -18.70 19.75
N GLN A 40 -2.90 -19.50 18.75
CA GLN A 40 -2.15 -20.71 18.38
C GLN A 40 -0.70 -20.40 17.95
N GLN A 41 -0.48 -19.31 17.19
CA GLN A 41 0.86 -18.87 16.81
C GLN A 41 1.71 -18.48 18.02
N TRP A 42 1.14 -17.77 19.00
CA TRP A 42 1.84 -17.33 20.21
C TRP A 42 2.22 -18.49 21.11
N LEU A 43 1.38 -19.54 21.17
CA LEU A 43 1.65 -20.76 21.94
C LEU A 43 2.70 -21.68 21.28
N SER A 44 3.10 -21.41 20.04
CA SER A 44 4.12 -22.20 19.36
C SER A 44 5.48 -22.12 20.07
N LYS A 45 6.25 -23.22 20.05
CA LYS A 45 7.52 -23.35 20.79
C LYS A 45 8.51 -22.19 20.55
N LYS A 46 8.49 -21.60 19.36
CA LYS A 46 9.39 -20.50 18.97
C LYS A 46 9.08 -19.16 19.64
N ASN A 47 7.84 -18.99 20.12
CA ASN A 47 7.34 -17.72 20.62
C ASN A 47 7.08 -17.72 22.13
N ARG A 48 7.24 -18.87 22.80
CA ARG A 48 6.93 -19.04 24.24
C ARG A 48 7.70 -18.06 25.13
N ASP A 49 8.96 -17.78 24.80
CA ASP A 49 9.85 -16.91 25.59
C ASP A 49 9.32 -15.47 25.75
N PHE A 50 8.56 -14.97 24.77
CA PHE A 50 8.05 -13.59 24.75
C PHE A 50 6.54 -13.49 24.59
N CYS A 51 5.81 -14.62 24.56
CA CYS A 51 4.35 -14.68 24.56
C CYS A 51 3.79 -15.56 25.70
N LYS A 52 4.50 -15.69 26.82
CA LYS A 52 4.13 -16.56 27.95
C LYS A 52 2.66 -16.28 28.37
N PRO A 53 1.73 -17.26 28.29
CA PRO A 53 0.41 -17.15 28.87
C PRO A 53 0.48 -17.27 30.39
N TYR A 54 -0.59 -16.89 31.07
CA TYR A 54 -0.80 -17.20 32.48
C TYR A 54 -1.25 -18.65 32.61
N LEU A 55 -0.48 -19.46 33.36
CA LEU A 55 -0.78 -20.87 33.60
C LEU A 55 -1.12 -21.12 35.07
N LEU A 56 -1.71 -22.27 35.38
CA LEU A 56 -2.06 -22.65 36.75
C LEU A 56 -0.86 -22.61 37.71
N SER A 57 0.34 -22.90 37.22
CA SER A 57 1.58 -22.81 38.01
C SER A 57 1.98 -21.38 38.40
N ASP A 58 1.41 -20.37 37.74
CA ASP A 58 1.64 -18.96 38.05
C ASP A 58 0.63 -18.43 39.09
N ARG A 59 -0.34 -19.27 39.53
CA ARG A 59 -1.30 -18.94 40.60
C ARG A 59 -0.58 -18.83 41.93
N ASN A 60 -0.93 -17.81 42.71
CA ASN A 60 -0.28 -17.53 43.98
C ASN A 60 -1.24 -17.94 45.10
N ASP A 61 -0.90 -19.00 45.84
CA ASP A 61 -1.79 -19.62 46.85
C ASP A 61 -2.25 -18.67 47.98
N ALA A 62 -1.71 -17.45 48.06
CA ALA A 62 -1.95 -16.49 49.15
C ALA A 62 -2.93 -15.35 48.82
N GLU A 63 -3.32 -15.15 47.54
CA GLU A 63 -4.12 -13.97 47.11
C GLU A 63 -5.41 -14.33 46.35
N ASP A 64 -5.63 -15.61 46.01
CA ASP A 64 -6.60 -16.02 44.97
C ASP A 64 -7.79 -16.88 45.48
N GLU A 65 -8.11 -16.89 46.79
CA GLU A 65 -9.21 -17.71 47.35
C GLU A 65 -10.61 -17.11 47.16
N ASP A 66 -10.74 -15.81 46.90
CA ASP A 66 -12.04 -15.09 46.92
C ASP A 66 -12.54 -14.56 45.55
N ASP A 67 -11.79 -14.70 44.46
CA ASP A 67 -12.20 -14.23 43.13
C ASP A 67 -12.74 -15.40 42.28
N GLU A 68 -14.03 -15.33 41.94
CA GLU A 68 -14.68 -16.24 40.97
C GLU A 68 -14.08 -16.00 39.57
N GLU A 69 -12.93 -16.63 39.27
CA GLU A 69 -12.25 -16.47 37.98
C GLU A 69 -13.12 -17.01 36.84
N ILE A 70 -13.48 -16.13 35.90
CA ILE A 70 -14.34 -16.46 34.74
C ILE A 70 -13.70 -17.53 33.83
N TYR A 71 -12.35 -17.58 33.79
CA TYR A 71 -11.60 -18.49 32.95
C TYR A 71 -10.53 -19.22 33.77
N GLU A 72 -10.70 -20.53 33.94
CA GLU A 72 -9.70 -21.37 34.61
C GLU A 72 -8.36 -21.40 33.83
N PRO A 73 -7.22 -21.13 34.49
CA PRO A 73 -5.90 -21.23 33.87
C PRO A 73 -5.57 -22.67 33.45
N ALA A 74 -5.02 -22.83 32.25
CA ALA A 74 -4.53 -24.12 31.79
C ALA A 74 -3.29 -24.58 32.58
N GLN A 75 -3.09 -25.90 32.72
CA GLN A 75 -1.93 -26.49 33.38
C GLN A 75 -0.67 -26.43 32.50
N SER A 76 -0.85 -26.46 31.18
CA SER A 76 0.26 -26.51 30.22
C SER A 76 -0.02 -25.74 28.92
N TYR A 77 1.05 -25.48 28.16
CA TYR A 77 0.94 -24.89 26.82
C TYR A 77 0.18 -25.79 25.85
N GLU A 78 0.36 -27.11 25.98
CA GLU A 78 -0.23 -28.12 25.12
C GLU A 78 -1.75 -28.21 25.33
N GLU A 79 -2.20 -28.18 26.59
CA GLU A 79 -3.62 -28.09 26.95
C GLU A 79 -4.26 -26.79 26.41
N LEU A 80 -3.55 -25.66 26.56
CA LEU A 80 -4.06 -24.40 26.04
C LEU A 80 -4.13 -24.39 24.51
N GLN A 81 -3.18 -25.03 23.82
CA GLN A 81 -3.24 -25.22 22.37
C GLN A 81 -4.44 -26.06 21.94
N GLU A 82 -4.77 -27.13 22.68
CA GLU A 82 -5.97 -27.93 22.40
C GLU A 82 -7.23 -27.08 22.60
N THR A 83 -7.29 -26.29 23.67
CA THR A 83 -8.43 -25.41 23.93
C THR A 83 -8.67 -24.44 22.77
N TYR A 84 -7.63 -23.80 22.24
CA TYR A 84 -7.76 -22.93 21.06
C TYR A 84 -8.04 -23.70 19.76
N ARG A 85 -7.69 -25.00 19.68
CA ARG A 85 -8.07 -25.87 18.55
C ARG A 85 -9.55 -26.21 18.59
N GLU A 86 -10.08 -26.53 19.76
CA GLU A 86 -11.51 -26.74 19.99
C GLU A 86 -12.32 -25.46 19.75
N LEU A 87 -11.82 -24.30 20.22
CA LEU A 87 -12.44 -23.01 19.90
C LEU A 87 -12.45 -22.75 18.39
N ALA A 88 -11.42 -23.17 17.65
CA ALA A 88 -11.43 -23.05 16.19
C ALA A 88 -12.56 -23.87 15.54
N THR A 89 -12.81 -25.09 16.01
CA THR A 89 -13.82 -26.00 15.40
C THR A 89 -15.25 -25.71 15.88
N ARG A 90 -15.40 -25.26 17.13
CA ARG A 90 -16.69 -24.93 17.73
C ARG A 90 -17.24 -23.61 17.17
N LYS A 91 -18.56 -23.55 16.98
CA LYS A 91 -19.26 -22.27 16.71
C LYS A 91 -19.33 -21.47 18.01
N GLY A 92 -18.89 -20.21 17.98
CA GLY A 92 -18.88 -19.33 19.14
C GLY A 92 -18.74 -17.86 18.75
N GLY A 93 -18.90 -16.97 19.72
CA GLY A 93 -18.80 -15.53 19.50
C GLY A 93 -17.35 -15.05 19.33
N ARG A 94 -17.18 -13.88 18.71
CA ARG A 94 -15.87 -13.17 18.70
C ARG A 94 -15.49 -12.70 20.12
N ARG A 95 -16.48 -12.18 20.86
CA ARG A 95 -16.30 -11.63 22.21
C ARG A 95 -15.78 -12.69 23.19
N GLU A 96 -16.30 -13.90 23.12
CA GLU A 96 -15.82 -15.03 23.91
C GLU A 96 -14.31 -15.29 23.75
N VAL A 97 -13.82 -15.34 22.51
CA VAL A 97 -12.38 -15.58 22.24
C VAL A 97 -11.55 -14.37 22.68
N LEU A 98 -12.05 -13.16 22.45
CA LEU A 98 -11.38 -11.93 22.86
C LEU A 98 -11.21 -11.85 24.39
N ASP A 99 -12.28 -12.13 25.12
CA ASP A 99 -12.31 -12.04 26.57
C ASP A 99 -11.46 -13.16 27.18
N ARG A 100 -11.53 -14.37 26.63
CA ARG A 100 -10.59 -15.44 27.02
C ARG A 100 -9.12 -15.05 26.82
N ILE A 101 -8.78 -14.38 25.72
CA ILE A 101 -7.39 -13.92 25.48
C ILE A 101 -6.98 -12.83 26.48
N LEU A 102 -7.80 -11.79 26.67
CA LEU A 102 -7.42 -10.59 27.44
C LEU A 102 -7.68 -10.71 28.94
N GLU A 103 -8.71 -11.43 29.35
CA GLU A 103 -9.13 -11.56 30.76
C GLU A 103 -8.73 -12.92 31.35
N GLY A 104 -8.48 -13.92 30.51
CA GLY A 104 -7.98 -15.25 30.92
C GLY A 104 -6.49 -15.42 30.63
N ASP A 105 -6.18 -15.97 29.46
CA ASP A 105 -4.88 -16.58 29.15
C ASP A 105 -3.70 -15.59 29.09
N TRP A 106 -3.95 -14.30 28.81
CA TRP A 106 -2.94 -13.23 28.87
C TRP A 106 -3.38 -12.06 29.75
N ARG A 107 -4.08 -12.35 30.86
CA ARG A 107 -4.53 -11.35 31.85
C ARG A 107 -3.43 -10.47 32.43
N THR A 108 -2.19 -10.98 32.48
CA THR A 108 -1.01 -10.23 32.97
C THR A 108 -0.47 -9.21 31.96
N GLY A 109 -1.03 -9.15 30.75
CA GLY A 109 -0.67 -8.18 29.73
C GLY A 109 -0.26 -8.82 28.41
N ILE A 110 -0.40 -8.03 27.35
CA ILE A 110 -0.08 -8.39 25.97
C ILE A 110 1.34 -7.93 25.65
N SER A 111 2.20 -8.85 25.19
CA SER A 111 3.57 -8.51 24.84
C SER A 111 3.66 -7.65 23.58
N MET A 112 4.77 -6.92 23.43
CA MET A 112 5.01 -6.09 22.25
C MET A 112 5.05 -6.91 20.95
N TYR A 113 5.49 -8.17 21.02
CA TYR A 113 5.41 -9.10 19.89
C TYR A 113 3.95 -9.46 19.56
N GLN A 114 3.14 -9.76 20.58
CA GLN A 114 1.72 -10.09 20.40
C GLN A 114 0.95 -8.92 19.79
N LEU A 115 1.15 -7.70 20.31
CA LEU A 115 0.56 -6.49 19.73
C LEU A 115 1.01 -6.29 18.28
N ALA A 116 2.30 -6.43 18.00
CA ALA A 116 2.85 -6.24 16.66
C ALA A 116 2.32 -7.26 15.64
N THR A 117 2.17 -8.53 16.04
CA THR A 117 1.60 -9.58 15.18
C THR A 117 0.09 -9.41 15.01
N ALA A 118 -0.63 -8.95 16.03
CA ALA A 118 -2.05 -8.59 15.94
C ALA A 118 -2.31 -7.44 14.97
N GLU A 119 -1.52 -6.37 15.03
CA GLU A 119 -1.63 -5.23 14.10
C GLU A 119 -1.32 -5.65 12.65
N ILE A 120 -0.27 -6.47 12.44
CA ILE A 120 0.07 -6.98 11.11
C ILE A 120 -1.04 -7.90 10.59
N GLN A 121 -1.63 -8.75 11.44
CA GLN A 121 -2.76 -9.58 11.02
C GLN A 121 -3.95 -8.73 10.61
N TYR A 122 -4.30 -7.69 11.39
CA TYR A 122 -5.36 -6.76 11.02
C TYR A 122 -5.10 -6.08 9.67
N LEU A 123 -3.85 -5.69 9.41
CA LEU A 123 -3.42 -5.11 8.14
C LEU A 123 -3.62 -6.06 6.95
N LEU A 124 -3.32 -7.34 7.13
CA LEU A 124 -3.49 -8.35 6.09
C LEU A 124 -4.95 -8.70 5.86
N ASP A 125 -5.77 -8.71 6.91
CA ASP A 125 -7.22 -8.94 6.81
C ASP A 125 -7.94 -7.76 6.14
N HIS A 126 -7.38 -6.54 6.24
CA HIS A 126 -7.97 -5.31 5.73
C HIS A 126 -6.96 -4.53 4.87
N PRO A 127 -6.69 -4.95 3.63
CA PRO A 127 -5.65 -4.35 2.78
C PRO A 127 -5.87 -2.85 2.49
N ASN A 128 -7.12 -2.36 2.59
CA ASN A 128 -7.50 -0.96 2.37
C ASN A 128 -7.55 -0.11 3.66
N ALA A 129 -7.16 -0.66 4.81
CA ALA A 129 -7.27 0.05 6.09
C ALA A 129 -6.33 1.25 6.20
N LEU A 130 -5.15 1.13 5.59
CA LEU A 130 -4.06 2.09 5.68
C LEU A 130 -3.83 2.83 4.36
N ARG A 131 -3.30 4.04 4.44
CA ARG A 131 -2.89 4.83 3.28
C ARG A 131 -1.38 4.73 3.08
N TRP A 132 -1.00 4.15 1.96
CA TRP A 132 0.37 3.85 1.62
C TRP A 132 0.97 4.84 0.63
N THR A 133 2.27 5.10 0.79
CA THR A 133 3.08 5.85 -0.18
C THR A 133 4.24 5.00 -0.67
N ALA A 134 4.49 4.98 -1.98
CA ALA A 134 5.63 4.25 -2.56
C ALA A 134 6.84 5.16 -2.79
N LYS A 135 8.02 4.68 -2.43
CA LYS A 135 9.31 5.30 -2.73
C LYS A 135 10.25 4.31 -3.38
N ARG A 136 11.12 4.77 -4.28
CA ARG A 136 12.10 3.92 -4.95
C ARG A 136 13.44 4.05 -4.25
N LEU A 137 14.06 2.91 -3.95
CA LEU A 137 15.43 2.83 -3.48
C LEU A 137 16.36 2.92 -4.69
N THR A 138 17.22 3.94 -4.69
CA THR A 138 18.19 4.18 -5.77
C THR A 138 19.58 4.38 -5.19
N LYS A 139 20.61 3.84 -5.86
CA LYS A 139 22.00 4.12 -5.51
C LYS A 139 22.33 5.58 -5.85
N ILE A 140 23.04 6.26 -4.95
CA ILE A 140 23.56 7.60 -5.21
C ILE A 140 24.78 7.45 -6.12
N ALA A 141 24.72 8.05 -7.31
CA ALA A 141 25.83 8.05 -8.25
C ALA A 141 27.06 8.73 -7.63
N ASN A 142 28.23 8.09 -7.73
CA ASN A 142 29.48 8.69 -7.29
C ASN A 142 30.15 9.36 -8.49
N VAL A 143 30.35 10.68 -8.42
CA VAL A 143 30.96 11.49 -9.50
C VAL A 143 32.33 10.95 -9.94
N ARG A 144 33.06 10.26 -9.04
CA ARG A 144 34.36 9.64 -9.35
C ARG A 144 34.27 8.29 -10.08
N SER A 145 33.11 7.62 -10.07
CA SER A 145 32.90 6.31 -10.70
C SER A 145 32.07 6.38 -11.99
N ALA A 146 31.51 7.55 -12.32
CA ALA A 146 30.69 7.74 -13.51
C ALA A 146 31.45 7.52 -14.85
N VAL A 147 32.78 7.51 -14.83
CA VAL A 147 33.63 7.34 -16.03
C VAL A 147 33.82 5.87 -16.42
N THR A 148 33.52 4.91 -15.53
CA THR A 148 33.71 3.47 -15.79
C THR A 148 32.40 2.67 -15.93
N ASP A 149 31.26 3.22 -15.53
CA ASP A 149 29.94 2.55 -15.63
C ASP A 149 29.31 2.67 -17.04
N MET A 150 30.15 2.55 -18.09
CA MET A 150 29.70 2.42 -19.49
C MET A 150 29.49 0.96 -19.90
N GLU A 151 29.40 0.04 -18.93
CA GLU A 151 28.99 -1.33 -19.18
C GLU A 151 27.46 -1.39 -19.09
N VAL A 152 26.84 -1.98 -20.13
CA VAL A 152 25.44 -2.39 -20.18
C VAL A 152 25.21 -3.40 -19.05
N THR A 153 25.06 -2.89 -17.83
CA THR A 153 24.84 -3.70 -16.63
C THR A 153 23.38 -3.57 -16.28
N ASN A 154 22.73 -4.73 -16.13
CA ASN A 154 21.35 -4.82 -15.69
C ASN A 154 21.14 -3.89 -14.48
N ASP A 155 20.11 -3.05 -14.51
CA ASP A 155 19.69 -2.19 -13.38
C ASP A 155 19.56 -2.95 -12.03
N SER A 156 19.48 -4.29 -12.07
CA SER A 156 19.52 -5.19 -10.92
C SER A 156 20.82 -5.18 -10.12
N ASP A 157 21.97 -4.84 -10.72
CA ASP A 157 23.27 -4.79 -10.03
C ASP A 157 23.39 -3.57 -9.08
N HIS A 158 22.39 -2.69 -9.10
CA HIS A 158 22.36 -1.48 -8.28
C HIS A 158 21.47 -1.58 -7.04
N LEU A 159 20.81 -2.71 -6.75
CA LEU A 159 19.97 -2.86 -5.55
C LEU A 159 20.71 -3.61 -4.43
N PRO A 160 20.56 -3.17 -3.16
CA PRO A 160 21.23 -3.83 -2.05
C PRO A 160 20.60 -5.19 -1.78
N ARG A 161 21.43 -6.21 -1.53
CA ARG A 161 20.95 -7.52 -1.07
C ARG A 161 20.25 -7.37 0.28
N PHE A 162 18.97 -7.75 0.33
CA PHE A 162 18.14 -7.63 1.53
C PHE A 162 18.34 -8.82 2.47
N GLN A 163 19.18 -8.64 3.50
CA GLN A 163 19.30 -9.58 4.62
C GLN A 163 18.68 -8.97 5.88
N ALA A 164 17.55 -9.54 6.31
CA ALA A 164 16.73 -8.99 7.38
C ALA A 164 17.51 -8.69 8.67
N GLN A 165 18.32 -9.63 9.15
CA GLN A 165 19.07 -9.48 10.41
C GLN A 165 20.11 -8.35 10.36
N THR A 166 20.90 -8.30 9.29
CA THR A 166 21.93 -7.27 9.10
C THR A 166 21.29 -5.89 8.93
N PHE A 167 20.22 -5.81 8.14
CA PHE A 167 19.46 -4.58 7.97
C PHE A 167 18.87 -4.10 9.30
N MET A 168 18.26 -4.98 10.09
CA MET A 168 17.70 -4.63 11.40
C MET A 168 18.76 -4.10 12.37
N SER A 169 19.94 -4.73 12.42
CA SER A 169 21.03 -4.29 13.27
C SER A 169 21.53 -2.90 12.87
N ASN A 170 21.71 -2.65 11.57
CA ASN A 170 22.10 -1.34 11.06
C ASN A 170 21.03 -0.28 11.31
N LEU A 171 19.75 -0.61 11.07
CA LEU A 171 18.64 0.30 11.29
C LEU A 171 18.50 0.69 12.76
N ALA A 172 18.59 -0.29 13.66
CA ALA A 172 18.60 -0.05 15.09
C ALA A 172 19.76 0.87 15.47
N ARG A 173 20.99 0.62 15.01
CA ARG A 173 22.15 1.47 15.30
C ARG A 173 21.96 2.93 14.88
N GLU A 174 21.28 3.19 13.76
CA GLU A 174 20.97 4.54 13.30
C GLU A 174 19.86 5.24 14.11
N LEU A 175 18.88 4.48 14.61
CA LEU A 175 17.68 5.03 15.25
C LEU A 175 17.76 5.06 16.79
N THR A 176 18.48 4.15 17.41
CA THR A 176 18.64 4.06 18.89
C THR A 176 19.09 5.38 19.53
N PRO A 177 19.99 6.20 18.93
CA PRO A 177 20.34 7.50 19.51
C PRO A 177 19.22 8.54 19.47
N LEU A 178 18.21 8.34 18.63
CA LEU A 178 17.15 9.30 18.34
C LEU A 178 15.82 8.94 19.01
N MET A 179 15.53 7.64 19.15
CA MET A 179 14.29 7.15 19.73
C MET A 179 14.46 5.78 20.35
N LYS A 180 13.61 5.49 21.34
CA LYS A 180 13.35 4.12 21.76
C LYS A 180 12.21 3.55 20.95
N ALA A 181 12.41 2.35 20.42
CA ALA A 181 11.39 1.68 19.64
C ALA A 181 11.45 0.17 19.80
N HIS A 182 10.30 -0.44 19.58
CA HIS A 182 10.15 -1.86 19.33
C HIS A 182 10.07 -2.09 17.82
N TYR A 183 10.86 -3.04 17.33
CA TYR A 183 10.90 -3.39 15.92
C TYR A 183 10.43 -4.83 15.70
N LEU A 184 9.53 -5.05 14.75
CA LEU A 184 9.19 -6.39 14.27
C LEU A 184 9.33 -6.43 12.75
N MET A 185 10.18 -7.32 12.24
CA MET A 185 10.25 -7.60 10.81
C MET A 185 9.84 -9.04 10.52
N THR A 186 8.87 -9.21 9.62
CA THR A 186 8.33 -10.52 9.26
C THR A 186 8.11 -10.64 7.76
N ARG A 187 8.29 -11.85 7.23
CA ARG A 187 8.01 -12.18 5.83
C ARG A 187 6.62 -12.81 5.75
N ILE A 188 5.78 -12.27 4.88
CA ILE A 188 4.43 -12.78 4.65
C ILE A 188 4.51 -13.97 3.69
N LYS A 189 3.72 -15.01 3.97
CA LYS A 189 3.69 -16.24 3.16
C LYS A 189 2.71 -16.15 2.00
N THR A 190 1.57 -15.48 2.22
CA THR A 190 0.49 -15.35 1.23
C THR A 190 0.84 -14.40 0.08
N SER A 191 1.68 -13.41 0.34
CA SER A 191 2.20 -12.49 -0.67
C SER A 191 3.71 -12.33 -0.47
N PRO A 192 4.53 -12.31 -1.55
CA PRO A 192 5.98 -12.27 -1.47
C PRO A 192 6.47 -10.86 -1.05
N MET A 193 6.21 -10.49 0.20
CA MET A 193 6.62 -9.21 0.79
C MET A 193 7.16 -9.38 2.21
N THR A 194 7.99 -8.44 2.62
CA THR A 194 8.50 -8.31 3.99
C THR A 194 7.94 -7.04 4.61
N ILE A 195 7.38 -7.16 5.83
CA ILE A 195 6.79 -6.05 6.58
C ILE A 195 7.70 -5.75 7.78
N LEU A 196 8.04 -4.48 7.96
CA LEU A 196 8.64 -3.92 9.16
C LEU A 196 7.59 -3.07 9.88
N ARG A 197 7.37 -3.36 11.15
CA ARG A 197 6.69 -2.48 12.10
C ARG A 197 7.73 -1.80 12.98
N VAL A 198 7.65 -0.48 13.09
CA VAL A 198 8.38 0.32 14.07
C VAL A 198 7.38 0.95 15.02
N TYR A 199 7.47 0.66 16.31
CA TYR A 199 6.63 1.26 17.35
C TYR A 199 7.48 2.11 18.28
N ILE A 200 7.22 3.40 18.35
CA ILE A 200 7.96 4.33 19.20
C ILE A 200 7.50 4.24 20.65
N HIS A 201 8.45 4.45 21.54
CA HIS A 201 8.23 4.59 22.96
C HIS A 201 8.60 6.02 23.39
N ASP A 202 7.68 6.72 24.04
CA ASP A 202 7.82 8.15 24.36
C ASP A 202 8.76 8.42 25.55
N SER A 203 9.19 7.37 26.26
CA SER A 203 10.03 7.51 27.44
C SER A 203 11.46 6.97 27.22
N PRO A 204 12.45 7.59 27.88
CA PRO A 204 13.85 7.15 27.85
C PRO A 204 14.08 5.87 28.68
N TYR A 205 13.07 5.34 29.40
CA TYR A 205 13.17 4.11 30.18
C TYR A 205 12.58 2.93 29.42
N SER A 206 13.26 1.79 29.47
CA SER A 206 12.77 0.53 28.88
C SER A 206 12.01 -0.30 29.91
N THR A 207 11.19 0.30 30.76
CA THR A 207 10.45 -0.44 31.80
C THR A 207 9.00 -0.65 31.39
N GLU A 208 8.41 -1.79 31.75
CA GLU A 208 6.99 -2.06 31.46
C GLU A 208 6.07 -1.00 32.07
N SER A 209 6.36 -0.49 33.27
CA SER A 209 5.61 0.62 33.88
C SER A 209 5.64 1.89 33.03
N SER A 210 6.77 2.16 32.35
CA SER A 210 6.87 3.29 31.45
C SER A 210 6.16 3.06 30.12
N LEU A 211 6.11 1.81 29.64
CA LEU A 211 5.34 1.40 28.47
C LEU A 211 3.84 1.47 28.73
N ALA A 212 3.43 1.13 29.96
CA ALA A 212 2.04 1.13 30.43
C ALA A 212 1.48 2.53 30.67
N ALA A 213 2.35 3.52 30.90
CA ALA A 213 1.94 4.90 31.06
C ALA A 213 1.33 5.40 29.74
N ASP A 214 0.01 5.53 29.71
CA ASP A 214 -0.72 6.12 28.60
C ASP A 214 -0.37 7.62 28.56
N THR A 215 0.70 7.96 27.84
CA THR A 215 1.05 9.35 27.57
C THR A 215 -0.13 10.00 26.86
N SER A 216 -0.63 11.10 27.41
CA SER A 216 -1.87 11.79 27.05
C SER A 216 -1.90 12.40 25.64
N SER A 217 -1.00 12.01 24.72
CA SER A 217 -1.09 12.36 23.30
C SER A 217 -2.11 11.43 22.61
N THR A 218 -3.36 11.87 22.60
CA THR A 218 -4.49 11.07 22.12
C THR A 218 -4.57 10.90 20.60
N ASP A 219 -3.64 11.47 19.84
CA ASP A 219 -3.87 11.71 18.40
C ASP A 219 -2.67 11.39 17.47
N SER A 220 -1.58 10.82 17.99
CA SER A 220 -0.42 10.45 17.16
C SER A 220 -0.27 8.94 16.95
N ALA A 221 0.12 8.58 15.72
CA ALA A 221 0.43 7.20 15.38
C ALA A 221 1.71 6.76 16.12
N LYS A 222 1.59 5.86 17.10
CA LYS A 222 2.76 5.28 17.78
C LYS A 222 3.50 4.23 16.93
N ALA A 223 2.90 3.76 15.83
CA ALA A 223 3.52 2.80 14.91
C ALA A 223 3.55 3.28 13.46
N VAL A 224 4.56 2.80 12.74
CA VAL A 224 4.74 2.98 11.29
C VAL A 224 5.09 1.65 10.66
N PHE A 225 4.53 1.40 9.49
CA PHE A 225 4.77 0.21 8.67
C PHE A 225 5.61 0.55 7.44
N PHE A 226 6.55 -0.33 7.14
CA PHE A 226 7.31 -0.33 5.90
C PHE A 226 7.20 -1.70 5.25
N VAL A 227 7.00 -1.74 3.93
CA VAL A 227 6.84 -2.99 3.18
C VAL A 227 7.82 -3.01 2.01
N TRP A 228 8.52 -4.14 1.87
CA TRP A 228 9.38 -4.46 0.73
C TRP A 228 8.78 -5.64 -0.03
N PRO A 229 8.30 -5.43 -1.27
CA PRO A 229 8.02 -6.53 -2.19
C PRO A 229 9.33 -7.24 -2.57
N ASN A 230 9.31 -8.56 -2.65
CA ASN A 230 10.49 -9.33 -3.04
C ASN A 230 10.90 -8.99 -4.48
N GLY A 231 12.18 -8.71 -4.71
CA GLY A 231 12.69 -8.44 -6.06
C GLY A 231 12.25 -7.09 -6.65
N SER A 232 11.82 -6.14 -5.81
CA SER A 232 11.40 -4.82 -6.23
C SER A 232 12.28 -3.73 -5.61
N PRO A 233 12.60 -2.64 -6.34
CA PRO A 233 13.32 -1.50 -5.79
C PRO A 233 12.43 -0.59 -4.91
N PHE A 234 11.16 -0.91 -4.73
CA PHE A 234 10.22 -0.03 -4.05
C PHE A 234 10.08 -0.37 -2.56
N VAL A 235 9.89 0.68 -1.77
CA VAL A 235 9.57 0.62 -0.35
C VAL A 235 8.25 1.34 -0.15
N TYR A 236 7.26 0.64 0.41
CA TYR A 236 5.99 1.24 0.77
C TYR A 236 6.05 1.69 2.21
N SER A 237 5.52 2.85 2.52
CA SER A 237 5.43 3.35 3.89
C SER A 237 4.01 3.79 4.21
N SER A 238 3.56 3.47 5.43
CA SER A 238 2.30 3.93 5.98
C SER A 238 2.41 4.15 7.48
N LEU A 239 1.67 5.12 8.00
CA LEU A 239 1.44 5.25 9.43
C LEU A 239 0.41 4.21 9.88
N ALA A 240 0.49 3.73 11.12
CA ALA A 240 -0.51 2.89 11.75
C ALA A 240 -1.74 3.72 12.19
N THR A 241 -2.25 4.55 11.29
CA THR A 241 -3.47 5.36 11.48
C THR A 241 -4.47 4.92 10.44
N LEU A 242 -5.69 4.61 10.89
CA LEU A 242 -6.73 4.21 9.97
C LEU A 242 -7.10 5.37 9.06
N THR A 243 -7.51 5.01 7.86
CA THR A 243 -8.11 5.94 6.91
C THR A 243 -9.23 6.75 7.57
N GLY A 244 -9.17 8.07 7.46
CA GLY A 244 -10.16 8.99 8.02
C GLY A 244 -9.82 9.52 9.42
N GLN A 245 -8.79 8.97 10.08
CA GLN A 245 -8.26 9.55 11.31
C GLN A 245 -7.31 10.71 11.00
N VAL A 246 -7.30 11.71 11.89
CA VAL A 246 -6.33 12.79 11.83
C VAL A 246 -4.94 12.20 12.12
N VAL A 247 -3.98 12.57 11.29
CA VAL A 247 -2.60 12.16 11.49
C VAL A 247 -1.93 13.25 12.32
N GLY A 248 -1.48 12.92 13.53
CA GLY A 248 -0.63 13.80 14.34
C GLY A 248 0.75 14.04 13.74
N ASP A 249 1.42 15.12 14.15
CA ASP A 249 2.77 15.48 13.67
C ASP A 249 3.83 14.48 14.10
N ASP A 250 3.75 13.96 15.32
CA ASP A 250 4.76 13.01 15.85
C ASP A 250 4.84 11.74 15.00
N GLY A 251 3.70 11.22 14.55
CA GLY A 251 3.65 10.06 13.65
C GLY A 251 4.34 10.35 12.30
N ARG A 252 4.11 11.55 11.74
CA ARG A 252 4.79 11.98 10.51
C ARG A 252 6.30 12.08 10.72
N HIS A 253 6.73 12.69 11.81
CA HIS A 253 8.15 12.82 12.17
C HIS A 253 8.80 11.45 12.37
N LEU A 254 8.13 10.53 13.05
CA LEU A 254 8.57 9.14 13.22
C LEU A 254 8.78 8.46 11.86
N ARG A 255 7.78 8.51 10.98
CA ARG A 255 7.90 7.94 9.63
C ARG A 255 9.06 8.56 8.87
N ASP A 256 9.18 9.89 8.89
CA ASP A 256 10.21 10.59 8.13
C ASP A 256 11.62 10.27 8.67
N MET A 257 11.79 10.14 9.99
CA MET A 257 13.04 9.72 10.63
C MET A 257 13.44 8.30 10.24
N VAL A 258 12.52 7.33 10.36
CA VAL A 258 12.78 5.94 9.95
C VAL A 258 13.08 5.88 8.46
N GLN A 259 12.34 6.62 7.64
CA GLN A 259 12.54 6.65 6.20
C GLN A 259 13.89 7.26 5.80
N GLN A 260 14.44 8.20 6.56
CA GLN A 260 15.81 8.71 6.36
C GLN A 260 16.89 7.71 6.82
N ALA A 261 16.57 6.86 7.82
CA ALA A 261 17.48 5.83 8.31
C ALA A 261 17.53 4.59 7.39
N ILE A 262 16.44 4.26 6.69
CA ILE A 262 16.37 3.08 5.79
C ILE A 262 17.51 3.06 4.75
N PRO A 263 17.76 4.12 3.96
CA PRO A 263 18.87 4.12 3.01
C PRO A 263 20.23 3.96 3.67
N LYS A 264 20.43 4.54 4.86
CA LYS A 264 21.67 4.40 5.64
C LYS A 264 21.88 2.97 6.10
N ALA A 265 20.81 2.29 6.53
CA ALA A 265 20.85 0.90 6.95
C ALA A 265 21.23 -0.07 5.81
N PHE A 266 20.90 0.27 4.56
CA PHE A 266 21.33 -0.45 3.36
C PHE A 266 22.71 -0.04 2.84
N SER A 267 23.19 1.14 3.21
CA SER A 267 24.43 1.70 2.68
C SER A 267 25.64 0.99 3.25
N ARG A 268 26.68 0.88 2.42
CA ARG A 268 28.01 0.36 2.76
C ARG A 268 29.06 1.36 2.27
N PRO A 269 30.32 1.26 2.73
CA PRO A 269 31.40 2.02 2.11
C PRO A 269 31.35 1.89 0.57
N SER A 270 31.40 3.01 -0.14
CA SER A 270 31.30 3.11 -1.61
C SER A 270 29.94 2.79 -2.26
N ALA A 271 28.93 2.35 -1.50
CA ALA A 271 27.58 2.10 -1.99
C ALA A 271 26.54 2.78 -1.09
N ARG A 272 26.19 4.04 -1.43
CA ARG A 272 25.19 4.82 -0.72
C ARG A 272 23.86 4.78 -1.45
N TYR A 273 22.78 4.74 -0.70
CA TYR A 273 21.42 4.70 -1.23
C TYR A 273 20.62 5.92 -0.79
N GLN A 274 19.55 6.20 -1.54
CA GLN A 274 18.53 7.18 -1.20
C GLN A 274 17.15 6.65 -1.57
N LEU A 275 16.11 7.20 -0.93
CA LEU A 275 14.71 6.95 -1.30
C LEU A 275 14.15 8.14 -2.07
N THR A 276 13.76 7.91 -3.32
CA THR A 276 13.14 8.91 -4.20
C THR A 276 11.62 8.75 -4.21
N SER A 277 10.89 9.87 -4.26
CA SER A 277 9.42 9.85 -4.30
C SER A 277 8.94 9.34 -5.66
N THR A 278 7.96 8.42 -5.67
CA THR A 278 7.33 7.97 -6.91
C THR A 278 6.01 8.70 -7.22
N ASN A 279 5.57 9.61 -6.34
CA ASN A 279 4.28 10.32 -6.42
C ASN A 279 3.07 9.38 -6.55
N PHE A 280 3.20 8.18 -6.00
CA PHE A 280 2.16 7.17 -5.97
C PHE A 280 1.70 6.91 -4.53
N THR A 281 0.43 7.19 -4.27
CA THR A 281 -0.23 7.02 -2.97
C THR A 281 -1.58 6.36 -3.14
N THR A 282 -1.82 5.24 -2.47
CA THR A 282 -3.09 4.51 -2.55
C THR A 282 -3.42 3.86 -1.21
N LYS A 283 -4.67 3.40 -1.04
CA LYS A 283 -5.05 2.56 0.09
C LYS A 283 -4.88 1.08 -0.20
N SER A 284 -4.95 0.68 -1.47
CA SER A 284 -4.82 -0.73 -1.85
C SER A 284 -3.35 -1.15 -1.93
N LEU A 285 -2.98 -2.13 -1.09
CA LEU A 285 -1.67 -2.77 -1.17
C LEU A 285 -1.52 -3.58 -2.48
N ASP A 286 -2.61 -4.11 -3.03
CA ASP A 286 -2.61 -4.84 -4.30
C ASP A 286 -2.38 -3.91 -5.49
N ALA A 287 -2.94 -2.70 -5.46
CA ALA A 287 -2.60 -1.65 -6.41
C ALA A 287 -1.10 -1.33 -6.34
N LEU A 288 -0.53 -1.20 -5.14
CA LEU A 288 0.90 -1.00 -4.98
C LEU A 288 1.75 -2.13 -5.57
N LEU A 289 1.37 -3.38 -5.34
CA LEU A 289 2.08 -4.51 -5.93
C LEU A 289 1.94 -4.55 -7.47
N THR A 290 0.81 -4.11 -8.01
CA THR A 290 0.59 -4.06 -9.45
C THR A 290 1.45 -2.97 -10.11
N TYR A 291 1.40 -1.75 -9.60
CA TYR A 291 2.09 -0.59 -10.17
C TYR A 291 3.56 -0.48 -9.74
N ARG A 292 3.91 -0.99 -8.56
CA ARG A 292 5.23 -0.82 -7.90
C ARG A 292 5.72 -2.12 -7.26
N GLY A 293 5.34 -3.27 -7.79
CA GLY A 293 5.85 -4.57 -7.35
C GLY A 293 6.87 -5.18 -8.31
N PRO A 294 7.19 -6.47 -8.13
CA PRO A 294 8.14 -7.21 -8.97
C PRO A 294 7.52 -7.80 -10.25
N GLY A 295 6.22 -7.59 -10.46
CA GLY A 295 5.49 -8.14 -11.61
C GLY A 295 5.75 -7.38 -12.91
N LYS A 296 5.41 -8.03 -14.02
CA LYS A 296 5.47 -7.45 -15.38
C LYS A 296 4.50 -6.29 -15.59
N SER A 297 3.56 -6.11 -14.67
CA SER A 297 2.57 -5.04 -14.69
C SER A 297 3.15 -3.66 -14.37
N ASN A 298 4.35 -3.57 -13.77
CA ASN A 298 4.87 -2.31 -13.25
C ASN A 298 5.05 -1.19 -14.30
N ALA A 299 5.33 -1.54 -15.55
CA ALA A 299 5.62 -0.63 -16.66
C ALA A 299 4.69 -0.81 -17.88
N ALA A 300 3.69 -1.68 -17.78
CA ALA A 300 2.80 -2.03 -18.88
C ALA A 300 1.33 -2.04 -18.43
N THR A 301 0.89 -1.02 -17.68
CA THR A 301 -0.52 -0.90 -17.26
C THR A 301 -1.40 -0.22 -18.31
N GLY A 302 -2.71 -0.20 -18.12
CA GLY A 302 -3.65 0.36 -19.11
C GLY A 302 -3.71 -0.50 -20.38
N GLY A 303 -3.81 0.15 -21.53
CA GLY A 303 -3.82 -0.52 -22.85
C GLY A 303 -2.57 -1.36 -23.13
N TRP A 304 -1.46 -1.09 -22.44
CA TRP A 304 -0.22 -1.88 -22.56
C TRP A 304 -0.26 -3.23 -21.84
N SER A 305 -1.32 -3.51 -21.06
CA SER A 305 -1.47 -4.77 -20.32
C SER A 305 -1.47 -6.01 -21.20
N ILE A 306 -1.76 -5.88 -22.50
CA ILE A 306 -1.64 -6.96 -23.49
C ILE A 306 -0.22 -7.57 -23.53
N PHE A 307 0.80 -6.80 -23.17
CA PHE A 307 2.20 -7.24 -23.18
C PHE A 307 2.60 -7.98 -21.89
N GLN A 308 1.76 -8.00 -20.85
CA GLN A 308 2.07 -8.66 -19.58
C GLN A 308 2.03 -10.19 -19.72
N ASP A 309 1.01 -10.71 -20.42
CA ASP A 309 0.68 -12.14 -20.42
C ASP A 309 1.26 -12.94 -21.60
N HIS A 310 2.08 -12.31 -22.46
CA HIS A 310 2.59 -12.90 -23.71
C HIS A 310 1.50 -13.54 -24.59
N SER A 311 0.22 -13.24 -24.35
CA SER A 311 -0.94 -13.84 -25.03
C SER A 311 -0.93 -13.56 -26.53
N PHE A 312 -0.26 -12.49 -26.94
CA PHE A 312 -0.08 -12.09 -28.32
C PHE A 312 1.11 -12.77 -29.03
N SER A 313 2.15 -13.17 -28.28
CA SER A 313 3.36 -13.75 -28.86
C SER A 313 3.35 -15.26 -28.66
N GLN A 314 2.97 -16.00 -29.70
CA GLN A 314 3.23 -17.44 -29.75
C GLN A 314 4.74 -17.67 -29.69
N ASN A 315 5.17 -18.73 -29.00
CA ASN A 315 6.57 -19.12 -28.99
C ASN A 315 6.99 -19.39 -30.45
N ALA A 316 8.12 -18.82 -30.89
CA ALA A 316 8.60 -18.97 -32.26
C ALA A 316 8.82 -20.43 -32.69
N LEU A 317 8.89 -21.36 -31.72
CA LEU A 317 9.01 -22.80 -31.93
C LEU A 317 7.66 -23.56 -31.88
N ASP A 318 6.55 -22.88 -31.60
CA ASP A 318 5.20 -23.46 -31.60
C ASP A 318 4.60 -23.43 -33.01
N PHE A 319 5.15 -24.26 -33.90
CA PHE A 319 4.74 -24.32 -35.31
C PHE A 319 3.35 -24.96 -35.52
N ILE A 320 2.78 -25.61 -34.50
CA ILE A 320 1.58 -26.46 -34.64
C ILE A 320 0.28 -25.64 -34.64
N THR A 321 0.30 -24.36 -34.25
CA THR A 321 -0.90 -23.50 -34.19
C THR A 321 -1.04 -22.50 -35.34
N THR A 322 -0.11 -22.50 -36.31
CA THR A 322 -0.08 -21.53 -37.43
C THR A 322 -1.11 -21.79 -38.55
N GLN A 323 -2.04 -22.73 -38.36
CA GLN A 323 -3.23 -22.89 -39.23
C GLN A 323 -4.53 -22.35 -38.60
N ARG A 324 -4.46 -21.26 -37.82
CA ARG A 324 -5.59 -20.33 -37.72
C ARG A 324 -5.14 -18.97 -38.24
N GLY A 325 -5.45 -18.76 -39.52
CA GLY A 325 -5.20 -17.51 -40.21
C GLY A 325 -6.01 -16.34 -39.66
N ASP A 326 -5.71 -15.17 -40.22
CA ASP A 326 -6.52 -13.95 -40.22
C ASP A 326 -8.00 -14.24 -40.00
N GLY A 327 -8.45 -14.06 -38.76
CA GLY A 327 -9.79 -14.43 -38.35
C GLY A 327 -10.16 -13.62 -37.13
N ARG A 328 -10.88 -12.51 -37.37
CA ARG A 328 -11.67 -11.76 -36.39
C ARG A 328 -12.18 -12.68 -35.28
N ASP A 329 -11.59 -12.62 -34.09
CA ASP A 329 -12.12 -13.32 -32.94
C ASP A 329 -13.40 -12.64 -32.46
N LYS A 330 -14.51 -13.14 -32.99
CA LYS A 330 -15.83 -13.05 -32.37
C LYS A 330 -15.79 -13.84 -31.07
N VAL A 331 -15.85 -13.14 -29.94
CA VAL A 331 -16.22 -13.75 -28.67
C VAL A 331 -17.69 -14.17 -28.76
N GLY A 332 -17.92 -15.48 -28.72
CA GLY A 332 -19.23 -16.11 -28.77
C GLY A 332 -19.09 -17.62 -28.66
N ALA A 333 -18.69 -18.10 -27.48
CA ALA A 333 -18.63 -19.52 -27.17
C ALA A 333 -19.76 -19.86 -26.18
N GLU A 334 -20.97 -20.05 -26.72
CA GLU A 334 -22.01 -20.80 -26.04
C GLU A 334 -21.69 -22.30 -26.17
N LYS A 335 -21.53 -22.99 -25.04
CA LYS A 335 -21.48 -24.44 -24.97
C LYS A 335 -22.91 -24.98 -25.08
N ASN A 336 -23.23 -25.62 -26.21
CA ASN A 336 -24.40 -26.48 -26.32
C ASN A 336 -24.00 -27.96 -26.21
N THR A 337 -24.33 -28.57 -25.08
CA THR A 337 -24.46 -30.02 -24.94
C THR A 337 -25.93 -30.41 -25.10
N SER A 338 -26.27 -31.09 -26.19
CA SER A 338 -27.49 -31.89 -26.37
C SER A 338 -27.46 -33.08 -25.41
N ASN A 339 -28.50 -33.47 -24.65
CA ASN A 339 -29.81 -33.97 -25.09
C ASN A 339 -30.74 -34.09 -23.87
N GLY A 340 -32.05 -33.90 -24.07
CA GLY A 340 -33.07 -34.23 -23.06
C GLY A 340 -34.45 -33.67 -23.40
N VAL A 341 -35.19 -34.37 -24.25
CA VAL A 341 -36.56 -34.06 -24.66
C VAL A 341 -37.52 -34.15 -23.46
N THR A 342 -38.19 -33.05 -23.10
CA THR A 342 -39.55 -33.06 -22.52
C THR A 342 -40.28 -31.75 -22.88
N LYS A 343 -41.46 -31.87 -23.50
CA LYS A 343 -42.36 -30.74 -23.79
C LYS A 343 -43.05 -30.27 -22.51
N PRO A 344 -43.33 -28.96 -22.37
CA PRO A 344 -44.67 -28.58 -21.92
C PRO A 344 -45.25 -27.34 -22.64
N GLY A 345 -46.52 -27.47 -23.03
CA GLY A 345 -47.63 -26.53 -22.83
C GLY A 345 -47.56 -25.06 -23.31
N PRO A 346 -48.64 -24.51 -23.92
CA PRO A 346 -48.69 -23.12 -24.35
C PRO A 346 -48.99 -22.20 -23.15
N GLY A 347 -48.06 -21.30 -22.82
CA GLY A 347 -48.24 -20.35 -21.73
C GLY A 347 -47.34 -19.13 -21.88
N ARG A 348 -47.98 -18.00 -22.25
CA ARG A 348 -47.61 -16.58 -22.03
C ARG A 348 -46.11 -16.20 -22.12
N PRO A 349 -45.69 -15.38 -23.11
CA PRO A 349 -44.31 -14.93 -23.20
C PRO A 349 -43.96 -14.05 -22.00
N LYS A 350 -43.10 -14.57 -21.13
CA LYS A 350 -42.39 -13.80 -20.12
C LYS A 350 -41.35 -12.98 -20.88
N ARG A 351 -41.55 -11.65 -20.95
CA ARG A 351 -40.57 -10.71 -21.51
C ARG A 351 -39.23 -10.93 -20.81
N VAL A 352 -38.31 -11.61 -21.49
CA VAL A 352 -36.88 -11.48 -21.24
C VAL A 352 -36.55 -10.05 -21.64
N ALA A 353 -36.10 -9.24 -20.69
CA ALA A 353 -35.55 -7.93 -21.00
C ALA A 353 -34.23 -8.17 -21.76
N GLU A 354 -34.33 -8.35 -23.07
CA GLU A 354 -33.19 -8.26 -23.97
C GLU A 354 -32.68 -6.83 -23.92
N SER A 355 -31.56 -6.60 -23.24
CA SER A 355 -30.76 -5.39 -23.43
C SER A 355 -30.24 -5.41 -24.87
N THR A 356 -30.98 -4.78 -25.77
CA THR A 356 -30.56 -4.59 -27.16
C THR A 356 -29.38 -3.60 -27.14
N GLU A 357 -28.16 -4.09 -26.93
CA GLU A 357 -26.97 -3.27 -27.02
C GLU A 357 -26.84 -2.73 -28.45
N THR A 358 -26.84 -1.40 -28.59
CA THR A 358 -26.66 -0.77 -29.89
C THR A 358 -25.25 -1.07 -30.43
N PRO A 359 -25.05 -1.15 -31.75
CA PRO A 359 -23.72 -1.38 -32.34
C PRO A 359 -22.70 -0.31 -31.90
N GLU A 360 -23.16 0.91 -31.62
CA GLU A 360 -22.36 1.99 -31.06
C GLU A 360 -21.91 1.72 -29.62
N ALA A 361 -22.79 1.18 -28.77
CA ALA A 361 -22.43 0.77 -27.41
C ALA A 361 -21.36 -0.34 -27.44
N LYS A 362 -21.49 -1.30 -28.37
CA LYS A 362 -20.48 -2.34 -28.59
C LYS A 362 -19.13 -1.76 -29.04
N ARG A 363 -19.15 -0.78 -29.96
CA ARG A 363 -17.93 -0.06 -30.38
C ARG A 363 -17.28 0.67 -29.21
N ARG A 364 -18.06 1.39 -28.40
CA ARG A 364 -17.57 2.11 -27.21
C ARG A 364 -16.92 1.17 -26.19
N LYS A 365 -17.56 0.02 -25.91
CA LYS A 365 -16.97 -1.02 -25.05
C LYS A 365 -15.66 -1.60 -25.62
N ALA A 366 -15.58 -1.81 -26.93
CA ALA A 366 -14.34 -2.26 -27.57
C ALA A 366 -13.22 -1.22 -27.48
N VAL A 367 -13.54 0.07 -27.68
CA VAL A 367 -12.58 1.18 -27.51
C VAL A 367 -12.11 1.25 -26.05
N ALA A 368 -13.03 1.19 -25.09
CA ALA A 368 -12.68 1.16 -23.66
C ALA A 368 -11.77 -0.02 -23.33
N ALA A 369 -12.10 -1.24 -23.80
CA ALA A 369 -11.26 -2.41 -23.60
C ALA A 369 -9.86 -2.26 -24.23
N GLY A 370 -9.75 -1.64 -25.42
CA GLY A 370 -8.45 -1.37 -26.04
C GLY A 370 -7.62 -0.32 -25.30
N ARG A 371 -8.25 0.73 -24.75
CA ARG A 371 -7.57 1.82 -24.04
C ARG A 371 -7.13 1.44 -22.63
N PHE A 372 -7.97 0.72 -21.88
CA PHE A 372 -7.72 0.35 -20.49
C PHE A 372 -7.16 -1.08 -20.34
N GLY A 373 -7.28 -1.91 -21.38
CA GLY A 373 -6.82 -3.30 -21.36
C GLY A 373 -7.48 -4.12 -20.25
N THR A 374 -6.68 -4.86 -19.48
CA THR A 374 -7.14 -5.64 -18.33
C THR A 374 -7.31 -4.81 -17.05
N SER A 375 -6.85 -3.56 -17.03
CA SER A 375 -6.95 -2.66 -15.86
C SER A 375 -8.27 -1.89 -15.80
N ALA A 376 -8.49 -1.20 -14.68
CA ALA A 376 -9.63 -0.31 -14.47
C ALA A 376 -10.98 -1.03 -14.56
N GLN A 377 -11.06 -2.26 -14.05
CA GLN A 377 -12.34 -2.95 -13.86
C GLN A 377 -12.92 -2.57 -12.49
N ALA A 378 -14.24 -2.60 -12.34
CA ALA A 378 -14.89 -2.18 -11.09
C ALA A 378 -14.40 -2.95 -9.86
N ASP A 379 -14.06 -4.24 -10.03
CA ASP A 379 -13.72 -5.16 -8.93
C ASP A 379 -12.29 -5.75 -9.06
N ASP A 380 -11.36 -5.07 -9.74
CA ASP A 380 -9.98 -5.57 -9.92
C ASP A 380 -9.10 -5.47 -8.65
N GLY A 381 -9.61 -4.86 -7.57
CA GLY A 381 -8.86 -4.63 -6.33
C GLY A 381 -7.76 -3.58 -6.44
N GLN A 382 -7.58 -2.95 -7.61
CA GLN A 382 -6.56 -1.96 -7.92
C GLN A 382 -7.08 -0.53 -7.82
N GLY A 383 -8.11 -0.32 -6.99
CA GLY A 383 -8.75 0.97 -6.81
C GLY A 383 -7.79 2.10 -6.47
N LEU A 384 -7.76 3.12 -7.33
CA LEU A 384 -7.11 4.40 -7.06
C LEU A 384 -8.15 5.46 -6.71
N GLU A 385 -8.04 6.01 -5.51
CA GLU A 385 -9.08 6.90 -4.99
C GLU A 385 -8.96 8.35 -5.44
N ARG A 386 -7.73 8.77 -5.75
CA ARG A 386 -7.43 10.14 -6.12
C ARG A 386 -6.36 10.18 -7.17
N PHE A 387 -6.61 10.95 -8.22
CA PHE A 387 -5.67 11.19 -9.30
C PHE A 387 -5.68 12.69 -9.64
N GLU A 388 -4.51 13.32 -9.60
CA GLU A 388 -4.37 14.75 -9.83
C GLU A 388 -3.32 15.05 -10.90
N VAL A 389 -3.71 15.87 -11.86
CA VAL A 389 -2.84 16.26 -12.97
C VAL A 389 -2.87 17.77 -13.14
N ARG A 390 -1.70 18.34 -13.39
CA ARG A 390 -1.54 19.69 -13.92
C ARG A 390 -1.16 19.61 -15.39
N ILE A 391 -1.76 20.43 -16.23
CA ILE A 391 -1.42 20.51 -17.66
C ILE A 391 -0.38 21.62 -17.86
N ASP A 392 0.76 21.26 -18.44
CA ASP A 392 1.85 22.16 -18.85
C ASP A 392 2.09 22.12 -20.37
N ASP A 393 1.14 21.57 -21.12
CA ASP A 393 1.16 21.65 -22.58
C ASP A 393 0.88 23.08 -23.03
N SER A 394 1.67 23.59 -23.98
CA SER A 394 1.36 24.83 -24.68
C SER A 394 -0.03 24.75 -25.31
N PHE A 395 -0.84 25.77 -25.10
CA PHE A 395 -2.13 25.86 -25.75
C PHE A 395 -1.93 26.04 -27.25
N PRO A 396 -2.66 25.30 -28.11
CA PRO A 396 -2.51 25.46 -29.55
C PRO A 396 -2.87 26.90 -29.93
N SER A 397 -1.89 27.64 -30.48
CA SER A 397 -2.16 28.94 -31.10
C SER A 397 -3.09 28.69 -32.27
N ALA A 398 -4.30 29.25 -32.22
CA ALA A 398 -5.18 29.27 -33.37
C ALA A 398 -4.51 30.11 -34.46
N GLU A 399 -3.92 29.47 -35.46
CA GLU A 399 -3.45 30.16 -36.67
C GLU A 399 -4.65 30.93 -37.25
N GLY A 400 -4.62 32.26 -37.14
CA GLY A 400 -5.63 33.14 -37.74
C GLY A 400 -6.38 34.11 -36.84
N ARG A 401 -5.99 34.31 -35.56
CA ARG A 401 -6.40 35.52 -34.83
C ARG A 401 -5.21 36.45 -34.67
N GLU A 402 -5.33 37.62 -35.30
CA GLU A 402 -4.45 38.77 -35.07
C GLU A 402 -4.14 38.89 -33.58
N THR A 403 -2.86 39.04 -33.28
CA THR A 403 -2.34 39.39 -31.96
C THR A 403 -3.04 40.65 -31.48
N VAL A 404 -4.12 40.49 -30.71
CA VAL A 404 -4.55 41.53 -29.80
C VAL A 404 -3.42 41.60 -28.79
N GLU A 405 -2.62 42.68 -28.86
CA GLU A 405 -1.67 43.08 -27.82
C GLU A 405 -2.47 43.30 -26.52
N GLY A 406 -2.79 42.19 -25.85
CA GLY A 406 -3.30 42.17 -24.50
C GLY A 406 -2.11 42.38 -23.57
N ASP A 407 -1.83 43.65 -23.32
CA ASP A 407 -1.03 44.21 -22.23
C ASP A 407 -0.43 43.15 -21.28
N THR A 408 0.78 42.70 -21.60
CA THR A 408 1.56 41.73 -20.81
C THR A 408 2.15 42.33 -19.55
N SER A 409 1.88 43.61 -19.25
CA SER A 409 2.33 44.29 -18.02
C SER A 409 1.65 43.79 -16.74
N ASN A 410 0.61 42.95 -16.84
CA ASN A 410 -0.14 42.45 -15.68
C ASN A 410 0.27 41.05 -15.18
N LEU A 411 1.29 40.42 -15.78
CA LEU A 411 1.81 39.13 -15.31
C LEU A 411 2.74 39.26 -14.09
N GLU A 412 3.40 40.41 -13.91
CA GLU A 412 4.21 40.68 -12.72
C GLU A 412 3.38 41.03 -11.48
N ALA A 413 2.12 41.47 -11.66
CA ALA A 413 1.25 41.88 -10.56
C ALA A 413 0.52 40.73 -9.86
N ARG A 414 0.56 39.49 -10.39
CA ARG A 414 -0.15 38.32 -9.82
C ARG A 414 0.73 37.31 -9.08
N THR A 415 2.06 37.46 -9.12
CA THR A 415 2.97 36.63 -8.30
C THR A 415 3.01 37.06 -6.83
N ASN A 416 2.36 38.18 -6.49
CA ASN A 416 2.35 38.76 -5.15
C ASN A 416 1.06 38.55 -4.35
N THR A 417 0.32 37.45 -4.58
CA THR A 417 -0.65 36.98 -3.57
C THR A 417 0.10 36.25 -2.45
N LYS A 418 0.86 36.99 -1.64
CA LYS A 418 1.17 36.58 -0.27
C LYS A 418 -0.16 36.48 0.48
N THR A 419 -0.58 35.26 0.81
CA THR A 419 -1.27 34.84 2.05
C THR A 419 -2.14 33.59 1.84
N LYS A 420 -1.51 32.44 1.62
CA LYS A 420 -1.98 31.22 2.29
C LYS A 420 -0.79 30.61 3.01
N LYS A 421 -0.79 30.70 4.35
CA LYS A 421 0.07 29.90 5.25
C LYS A 421 -0.30 28.43 5.09
N GLY A 422 -0.01 27.86 3.93
CA GLY A 422 -0.30 26.48 3.57
C GLY A 422 0.96 25.88 2.96
N ARG A 423 1.19 24.60 3.25
CA ARG A 423 2.26 23.82 2.64
C ARG A 423 2.13 23.88 1.10
N PRO A 424 3.21 24.19 0.35
CA PRO A 424 3.18 24.19 -1.11
C PRO A 424 2.63 22.87 -1.66
N SER A 425 1.76 22.95 -2.67
CA SER A 425 1.23 21.75 -3.32
C SER A 425 2.34 21.08 -4.11
N LEU A 426 2.35 19.74 -4.12
CA LEU A 426 3.28 18.97 -4.95
C LEU A 426 3.10 19.31 -6.45
N LEU A 427 1.93 19.78 -6.86
CA LEU A 427 1.64 20.20 -8.23
C LEU A 427 2.10 21.63 -8.57
N ASP A 428 2.55 22.44 -7.62
CA ASP A 428 2.97 23.83 -7.89
C ASP A 428 4.24 23.90 -8.75
N ARG A 429 4.29 24.84 -9.70
CA ARG A 429 5.44 25.05 -10.59
C ARG A 429 6.71 25.28 -9.77
N THR A 430 7.77 24.56 -10.07
CA THR A 430 9.12 24.88 -9.56
C THR A 430 9.67 26.10 -10.30
N ALA A 431 10.76 26.68 -9.80
CA ALA A 431 11.48 27.73 -10.53
C ALA A 431 11.95 27.23 -11.91
N GLU A 432 12.48 26.00 -11.95
CA GLU A 432 12.89 25.33 -13.18
C GLU A 432 11.72 25.13 -14.17
N ASP A 433 10.53 24.74 -13.69
CA ASP A 433 9.33 24.62 -14.52
C ASP A 433 8.97 25.99 -15.13
N LEU A 434 9.08 27.08 -14.36
CA LEU A 434 8.74 28.43 -14.83
C LEU A 434 9.74 28.92 -15.86
N GLU A 435 11.03 28.69 -15.66
CA GLU A 435 12.09 29.03 -16.62
C GLU A 435 11.90 28.28 -17.94
N GLN A 436 11.59 26.97 -17.89
CA GLN A 436 11.30 26.20 -19.09
C GLN A 436 10.06 26.71 -19.84
N ILE A 437 8.98 27.01 -19.11
CA ILE A 437 7.76 27.56 -19.71
C ILE A 437 8.02 28.93 -20.34
N GLN A 438 8.86 29.77 -19.74
CA GLN A 438 9.24 31.06 -20.31
C GLN A 438 10.11 30.94 -21.56
N SER A 439 10.90 29.86 -21.67
CA SER A 439 11.72 29.59 -22.85
C SER A 439 10.94 29.02 -24.04
N GLU A 440 9.72 28.53 -23.82
CA GLU A 440 8.88 27.92 -24.86
C GLU A 440 7.99 28.96 -25.55
N GLU A 441 7.90 28.89 -26.88
CA GLU A 441 6.98 29.73 -27.65
C GLU A 441 5.55 29.22 -27.47
N GLY A 442 4.73 29.99 -26.75
CA GLY A 442 3.30 29.72 -26.61
C GLY A 442 2.76 29.95 -25.19
N TRP A 443 1.46 30.17 -25.09
CA TRP A 443 0.81 30.33 -23.79
C TRP A 443 0.55 28.97 -23.14
N VAL A 444 1.14 28.73 -21.97
CA VAL A 444 0.89 27.50 -21.19
C VAL A 444 -0.17 27.78 -20.11
N PRO A 445 -1.37 27.18 -20.22
CA PRO A 445 -2.42 27.36 -19.23
C PRO A 445 -2.04 26.73 -17.89
N ASN A 446 -2.61 27.22 -16.79
CA ASN A 446 -2.50 26.57 -15.48
C ASN A 446 -3.81 25.84 -15.16
N VAL A 447 -4.03 24.71 -15.83
CA VAL A 447 -5.20 23.84 -15.58
C VAL A 447 -4.80 22.73 -14.64
N ARG A 448 -5.60 22.53 -13.59
CA ARG A 448 -5.46 21.41 -12.64
C ARG A 448 -6.75 20.61 -12.67
N VAL A 449 -6.61 19.31 -12.91
CA VAL A 449 -7.72 18.35 -12.90
C VAL A 449 -7.50 17.41 -11.73
N SER A 450 -8.52 17.26 -10.89
CA SER A 450 -8.49 16.34 -9.75
C SER A 450 -9.70 15.42 -9.83
N PHE A 451 -9.43 14.12 -9.87
CA PHE A 451 -10.43 13.06 -9.83
C PHE A 451 -10.43 12.43 -8.44
N GLN A 452 -11.61 12.16 -7.92
CA GLN A 452 -11.81 11.48 -6.64
C GLN A 452 -12.92 10.44 -6.75
N GLY A 453 -12.71 9.26 -6.17
CA GLY A 453 -13.68 8.17 -6.16
C GLY A 453 -13.15 6.96 -5.37
N THR A 454 -13.81 5.82 -5.48
CA THR A 454 -13.28 4.54 -4.97
C THR A 454 -12.26 3.95 -5.94
N HIS A 455 -12.56 4.01 -7.24
CA HIS A 455 -11.65 3.68 -8.31
C HIS A 455 -11.82 4.65 -9.49
N VAL A 456 -10.94 5.64 -9.57
CA VAL A 456 -10.98 6.72 -10.58
C VAL A 456 -10.98 6.16 -12.00
N PHE A 457 -10.01 5.32 -12.35
CA PHE A 457 -9.89 4.83 -13.73
C PHE A 457 -11.03 3.90 -14.15
N ALA A 458 -11.57 3.07 -13.24
CA ALA A 458 -12.79 2.30 -13.53
C ALA A 458 -13.99 3.21 -13.78
N GLY A 459 -14.12 4.31 -13.04
CA GLY A 459 -15.13 5.33 -13.30
C GLY A 459 -14.94 5.99 -14.67
N ILE A 460 -13.72 6.39 -15.04
CA ILE A 460 -13.45 6.98 -16.37
C ILE A 460 -13.77 5.96 -17.47
N ARG A 461 -13.38 4.70 -17.31
CA ARG A 461 -13.73 3.62 -18.24
C ARG A 461 -15.24 3.49 -18.42
N GLN A 462 -16.00 3.49 -17.32
CA GLN A 462 -17.46 3.44 -17.36
C GLN A 462 -18.04 4.63 -18.16
N LEU A 463 -17.53 5.85 -17.95
CA LEU A 463 -17.96 7.03 -18.71
C LEU A 463 -17.70 6.89 -20.22
N VAL A 464 -16.61 6.21 -20.62
CA VAL A 464 -16.32 5.91 -22.03
C VAL A 464 -17.31 4.87 -22.58
N GLU A 465 -17.59 3.80 -21.82
CA GLU A 465 -18.54 2.76 -22.20
C GLU A 465 -19.97 3.32 -22.38
N GLU A 466 -20.39 4.23 -21.49
CA GLU A 466 -21.67 4.94 -21.56
C GLU A 466 -21.73 5.98 -22.69
N GLY A 467 -20.58 6.40 -23.24
CA GLY A 467 -20.48 7.37 -24.32
C GLY A 467 -20.51 8.84 -23.88
N LEU A 468 -20.30 9.09 -22.59
CA LEU A 468 -20.14 10.44 -22.03
C LEU A 468 -18.75 11.02 -22.32
N VAL A 469 -17.75 10.15 -22.47
CA VAL A 469 -16.37 10.51 -22.85
C VAL A 469 -16.00 9.80 -24.15
N ASP A 470 -15.46 10.55 -25.11
CA ASP A 470 -14.94 9.99 -26.36
C ASP A 470 -13.59 9.30 -26.13
N GLY A 471 -13.61 7.97 -26.00
CA GLY A 471 -12.43 7.15 -25.79
C GLY A 471 -11.40 7.17 -26.94
N GLU A 472 -11.78 7.61 -28.15
CA GLU A 472 -10.85 7.74 -29.27
C GLU A 472 -9.97 8.99 -29.13
N LYS A 473 -10.52 10.08 -28.56
CA LYS A 473 -9.80 11.34 -28.32
C LYS A 473 -9.23 11.47 -26.91
N MET A 474 -9.58 10.55 -26.01
CA MET A 474 -9.09 10.56 -24.64
C MET A 474 -7.56 10.34 -24.60
N PRO A 475 -6.81 11.21 -23.88
CA PRO A 475 -5.36 11.10 -23.80
C PRO A 475 -4.92 9.90 -22.95
N GLY A 476 -3.72 9.38 -23.23
CA GLY A 476 -3.17 8.18 -22.58
C GLY A 476 -3.09 8.30 -21.05
N TRP A 477 -2.72 9.47 -20.52
CA TRP A 477 -2.60 9.68 -19.07
C TRP A 477 -3.94 9.49 -18.30
N MET A 478 -5.10 9.57 -18.97
CA MET A 478 -6.42 9.29 -18.37
C MET A 478 -6.74 7.80 -18.23
N THR A 479 -5.93 6.92 -18.82
CA THR A 479 -6.11 5.46 -18.76
C THR A 479 -5.47 4.80 -17.54
N GLY A 480 -4.65 5.56 -16.79
CA GLY A 480 -3.88 5.04 -15.66
C GLY A 480 -2.56 4.36 -16.04
N GLU A 481 -2.18 4.35 -17.33
CA GLU A 481 -0.98 3.69 -17.84
C GLU A 481 0.34 4.10 -17.16
N ALA A 482 0.40 5.35 -16.69
CA ALA A 482 1.61 5.88 -16.07
C ALA A 482 1.80 5.46 -14.60
N GLY A 483 0.75 4.89 -13.97
CA GLY A 483 0.85 4.40 -12.59
C GLY A 483 1.27 5.46 -11.58
N VAL A 484 0.87 6.72 -11.75
CA VAL A 484 1.10 7.81 -10.78
C VAL A 484 -0.22 8.34 -10.27
N THR A 485 -0.23 8.86 -9.03
CA THR A 485 -1.43 9.48 -8.45
C THR A 485 -1.40 11.00 -8.59
N ILE A 486 -0.22 11.58 -8.77
CA ILE A 486 0.00 13.02 -8.95
C ILE A 486 1.08 13.22 -10.01
N GLY A 487 0.85 14.09 -10.98
CA GLY A 487 1.85 14.43 -12.00
C GLY A 487 1.55 15.70 -12.79
N ALA A 488 2.51 16.12 -13.62
CA ALA A 488 2.32 17.20 -14.58
C ALA A 488 2.35 16.61 -16.00
N VAL A 489 1.44 17.03 -16.88
CA VAL A 489 1.40 16.58 -18.28
C VAL A 489 2.14 17.59 -19.14
N LYS A 490 3.14 17.11 -19.89
CA LYS A 490 3.90 17.88 -20.88
C LYS A 490 4.11 17.03 -22.11
N GLU A 491 3.88 17.60 -23.28
CA GLU A 491 3.84 16.94 -24.59
C GLU A 491 2.87 15.75 -24.61
N GLY A 492 1.72 15.89 -23.93
CA GLY A 492 0.71 14.84 -23.83
C GLY A 492 1.12 13.62 -22.97
N ARG A 493 2.28 13.65 -22.31
CA ARG A 493 2.78 12.60 -21.41
C ARG A 493 2.89 13.11 -19.99
N ILE A 494 2.63 12.24 -19.02
CA ILE A 494 2.81 12.60 -17.62
C ILE A 494 4.30 12.54 -17.26
N ARG A 495 4.79 13.59 -16.62
CA ARG A 495 6.10 13.66 -15.99
C ARG A 495 5.92 13.59 -14.48
N SER A 496 6.60 12.63 -13.86
CA SER A 496 6.68 12.54 -12.40
C SER A 496 7.69 13.57 -11.90
N LYS A 497 7.27 14.43 -10.97
CA LYS A 497 8.18 15.38 -10.33
C LYS A 497 9.20 14.64 -9.47
N GLY A 498 10.49 14.78 -9.79
CA GLY A 498 11.59 14.19 -9.04
C GLY A 498 12.42 13.14 -9.78
N GLY A 499 12.27 13.02 -11.11
CA GLY A 499 13.25 12.34 -11.97
C GLY A 499 13.61 10.94 -11.50
N VAL A 500 12.62 10.07 -11.25
CA VAL A 500 12.90 8.66 -10.99
C VAL A 500 13.14 7.97 -12.33
N PRO A 501 14.37 7.49 -12.64
CA PRO A 501 14.63 6.85 -13.93
C PRO A 501 13.80 5.58 -14.09
N GLY A 502 13.09 5.39 -15.21
CA GLY A 502 12.32 4.16 -15.47
C GLY A 502 10.98 4.07 -14.73
N ILE A 503 10.35 5.21 -14.40
CA ILE A 503 8.92 5.33 -14.11
C ILE A 503 8.26 6.16 -15.20
#